data_AF-A0A410H443-F1
#
_entry.id   AF-A0A410H443-F1
#
_cell.length_a   1.000
_cell.length_b   1.000
_cell.length_c   1.000
_cell.angle_alpha   90.00
_cell.angle_beta   90.00
_cell.angle_gamma   90.00
#
_symmetry.space_group_name_H-M   'P 1'
#
loop_
_entity.id
_entity.type
_entity.pdbx_description
1 polymer ?
#
loop_
_entity_poly.entity_id
_entity_poly.type
_entity_poly.pdbx_seq_one_letter_code
_entity_poly.pdbx_strand_id
1 'polypeptide(L)'
;MNLSAPKKDLDIARKAIDNMKSTQDFSEFQESWENFLFRIERAWEFTERTLKSRKGFQQWHKPYTDLRKKDSLLVFLKQARNAEMHSVSPTVTNPLKMTIVESNGRKFQINSISSKLEDGTLTIDLDSPDILLDLDTRIIPTAPEVMRFKNRGKWFNPPWQHLKKRIRDLHPVALAELGLTFYNTYVHEAELWCQKT
;
A
#
# COMPACT_ATOMS: atom_id res chain seq x y z
N MET A 1 10.52 -18.01 25.88
CA MET A 1 11.38 -17.52 24.75
C MET A 1 10.86 -16.15 24.37
N ASN A 2 11.71 -15.14 24.26
CA ASN A 2 11.28 -13.75 24.09
C ASN A 2 11.36 -13.35 22.61
N LEU A 3 10.24 -12.98 21.98
CA LEU A 3 10.22 -12.44 20.61
C LEU A 3 10.29 -10.90 20.63
N SER A 4 11.19 -10.34 21.46
CA SER A 4 11.37 -8.90 21.62
C SER A 4 11.82 -8.20 20.33
N ALA A 5 12.66 -8.84 19.52
CA ALA A 5 13.12 -8.27 18.26
C ALA A 5 11.98 -8.15 17.21
N PRO A 6 11.21 -9.20 16.89
CA PRO A 6 10.02 -9.07 16.05
C PRO A 6 9.02 -8.02 16.55
N LYS A 7 8.74 -7.96 17.86
CA LYS A 7 7.85 -6.95 18.44
C LYS A 7 8.36 -5.53 18.20
N LYS A 8 9.64 -5.29 18.44
CA LYS A 8 10.27 -3.99 18.17
C LYS A 8 10.12 -3.59 16.70
N ASP A 9 10.27 -4.53 15.76
CA ASP A 9 10.04 -4.22 14.35
C ASP A 9 8.56 -3.88 14.07
N LEU A 10 7.60 -4.55 14.72
CA LEU A 10 6.17 -4.22 14.61
C LEU A 10 5.81 -2.87 15.25
N ASP A 11 6.48 -2.48 16.35
CA ASP A 11 6.34 -1.15 16.94
C ASP A 11 6.84 -0.06 15.99
N ILE A 12 7.96 -0.31 15.30
CA ILE A 12 8.47 0.62 14.27
C ILE A 12 7.53 0.65 13.06
N ALA A 13 6.97 -0.50 12.65
CA ALA A 13 5.97 -0.56 11.59
C ALA A 13 4.72 0.27 11.95
N ARG A 14 4.27 0.23 13.21
CA ARG A 14 3.18 1.10 13.70
C ARG A 14 3.52 2.58 13.55
N LYS A 15 4.71 3.00 13.98
CA LYS A 15 5.15 4.39 13.84
C LYS A 15 5.20 4.85 12.39
N ALA A 16 5.61 3.97 11.47
CA ALA A 16 5.60 4.27 10.05
C ALA A 16 4.17 4.51 9.52
N ILE A 17 3.18 3.76 10.02
CA ILE A 17 1.75 4.03 9.72
C ILE A 17 1.31 5.37 10.29
N ASP A 18 1.72 5.70 11.51
CA ASP A 18 1.36 6.98 12.13
C ASP A 18 1.96 8.16 11.35
N ASN A 19 3.19 8.03 10.85
CA ASN A 19 3.81 9.00 9.96
C ASN A 19 3.05 9.14 8.63
N MET A 20 2.63 8.03 8.01
CA MET A 20 1.79 8.06 6.80
C MET A 20 0.47 8.80 7.01
N LYS A 21 -0.09 8.77 8.22
CA LYS A 21 -1.33 9.49 8.55
C LYS A 21 -1.14 10.99 8.75
N SER A 22 0.04 11.40 9.20
CA SER A 22 0.31 12.80 9.59
C SER A 22 1.00 13.61 8.50
N THR A 23 1.77 12.97 7.62
CA THR A 23 2.51 13.69 6.58
C THR A 23 1.58 14.23 5.49
N GLN A 24 1.94 15.39 4.95
CA GLN A 24 1.32 15.99 3.77
C GLN A 24 2.21 15.85 2.53
N ASP A 25 3.48 15.45 2.72
CA ASP A 25 4.43 15.24 1.64
C ASP A 25 4.37 13.80 1.14
N PHE A 26 4.24 13.62 -0.17
CA PHE A 26 4.12 12.29 -0.74
C PHE A 26 5.43 11.50 -0.72
N SER A 27 6.59 12.17 -0.76
CA SER A 27 7.89 11.50 -0.64
C SER A 27 8.06 10.90 0.76
N GLU A 28 7.73 11.67 1.80
CA GLU A 28 7.72 11.19 3.20
C GLU A 28 6.68 10.07 3.42
N PHE A 29 5.52 10.17 2.76
CA PHE A 29 4.51 9.11 2.77
C PHE A 29 5.07 7.82 2.17
N GLN A 30 5.71 7.92 1.00
CA GLN A 30 6.29 6.78 0.30
C GLN A 30 7.42 6.14 1.13
N GLU A 31 8.32 6.94 1.69
CA GLU A 31 9.39 6.43 2.57
C GLU A 31 8.81 5.69 3.79
N SER A 32 7.76 6.25 4.40
CA SER A 32 7.06 5.62 5.53
C SER A 32 6.38 4.32 5.12
N TRP A 33 5.79 4.25 3.93
CA TRP A 33 5.21 3.03 3.36
C TRP A 33 6.27 1.94 3.13
N GLU A 34 7.41 2.29 2.53
CA GLU A 34 8.52 1.38 2.29
C GLU A 34 9.11 0.82 3.60
N ASN A 35 9.30 1.70 4.60
CA ASN A 35 9.76 1.29 5.92
C ASN A 35 8.74 0.36 6.60
N PHE A 36 7.44 0.64 6.51
CA PHE A 36 6.40 -0.27 7.00
C PHE A 36 6.53 -1.67 6.37
N LEU A 37 6.58 -1.74 5.04
CA LEU A 37 6.72 -3.00 4.28
C LEU A 37 7.98 -3.78 4.67
N PHE A 38 9.09 -3.09 4.85
CA PHE A 38 10.34 -3.71 5.31
C PHE A 38 10.20 -4.31 6.72
N ARG A 39 9.62 -3.56 7.66
CA ARG A 39 9.55 -3.94 9.08
C ARG A 39 8.65 -5.15 9.32
N ILE A 40 7.51 -5.24 8.64
CA ILE A 40 6.63 -6.42 8.76
C ILE A 40 7.30 -7.69 8.22
N GLU A 41 8.08 -7.59 7.12
CA GLU A 41 8.81 -8.74 6.58
C GLU A 41 9.92 -9.17 7.54
N ARG A 42 10.66 -8.20 8.08
CA ARG A 42 11.74 -8.46 9.03
C ARG A 42 11.21 -9.10 10.31
N ALA A 43 10.07 -8.65 10.83
CA ALA A 43 9.43 -9.27 12.00
C ALA A 43 9.08 -10.75 11.75
N TRP A 44 8.58 -11.07 10.56
CA TRP A 44 8.33 -12.46 10.15
C TRP A 44 9.61 -13.28 10.08
N GLU A 45 10.61 -12.82 9.32
CA GLU A 45 11.87 -13.55 9.09
C GLU A 45 12.61 -13.81 10.41
N PHE A 46 12.63 -12.84 11.32
CA PHE A 46 13.21 -13.03 12.65
C PHE A 46 12.43 -14.06 13.47
N THR A 47 11.10 -14.02 13.46
CA THR A 47 10.27 -15.00 14.18
C THR A 47 10.54 -16.41 13.65
N GLU A 48 10.53 -16.59 12.34
CA GLU A 48 10.82 -17.87 11.69
C GLU A 48 12.24 -18.35 12.02
N ARG A 49 13.25 -17.49 11.87
CA ARG A 49 14.65 -17.85 12.15
C ARG A 49 14.87 -18.25 13.60
N THR A 50 14.21 -17.59 14.55
CA THR A 50 14.32 -17.87 15.98
C THR A 50 13.66 -19.21 16.34
N LEU A 51 12.59 -19.59 15.65
CA LEU A 51 11.78 -20.76 16.01
C LEU A 51 11.97 -21.98 15.12
N LYS A 52 12.65 -21.86 13.97
CA LYS A 52 12.79 -22.93 12.97
C LYS A 52 13.33 -24.27 13.50
N SER A 53 14.16 -24.24 14.54
CA SER A 53 14.77 -25.44 15.14
C SER A 53 13.89 -26.11 16.20
N ARG A 54 12.80 -25.47 16.63
CA ARG A 54 11.87 -26.07 17.60
C ARG A 54 11.04 -27.17 16.95
N LYS A 55 10.93 -28.30 17.64
CA LYS A 55 10.06 -29.41 17.25
C LYS A 55 8.61 -28.93 17.13
N GLY A 56 7.94 -29.29 16.04
CA GLY A 56 6.53 -28.91 15.79
C GLY A 56 6.33 -27.51 15.18
N PHE A 57 7.38 -26.66 15.11
CA PHE A 57 7.27 -25.31 14.56
C PHE A 57 6.72 -25.32 13.12
N GLN A 58 7.23 -26.20 12.27
CA GLN A 58 6.80 -26.26 10.86
C GLN A 58 5.30 -26.57 10.72
N GLN A 59 4.74 -27.40 11.60
CA GLN A 59 3.32 -27.72 11.59
C GLN A 59 2.47 -26.52 12.05
N TRP A 60 2.92 -25.83 13.10
CA TRP A 60 2.27 -24.61 13.61
C TRP A 60 2.37 -23.43 12.63
N HIS A 61 3.49 -23.30 11.93
CA HIS A 61 3.80 -22.20 11.03
C HIS A 61 3.13 -22.34 9.65
N LYS A 62 2.84 -23.58 9.22
CA LYS A 62 2.29 -23.87 7.88
C LYS A 62 1.00 -23.10 7.56
N PRO A 63 -0.02 -23.01 8.43
CA PRO A 63 -1.23 -22.24 8.16
C PRO A 63 -0.96 -20.76 7.86
N TYR A 64 -0.04 -20.13 8.59
CA TYR A 64 0.39 -18.75 8.38
C TYR A 64 1.12 -18.56 7.05
N THR A 65 2.00 -19.49 6.72
CA THR A 65 2.70 -19.49 5.42
C THR A 65 1.72 -19.66 4.26
N ASP A 66 0.68 -20.49 4.42
CA ASP A 66 -0.36 -20.68 3.41
C ASP A 66 -1.22 -19.42 3.24
N LEU A 67 -1.53 -18.70 4.33
CA LEU A 67 -2.19 -17.39 4.26
C LEU A 67 -1.33 -16.39 3.47
N ARG A 68 -0.03 -16.29 3.75
CA ARG A 68 0.88 -15.39 3.00
C ARG A 68 1.03 -15.72 1.50
N LYS A 69 0.60 -16.91 1.07
CA LYS A 69 0.61 -17.34 -0.34
C LYS A 69 -0.73 -17.13 -1.05
N LYS A 70 -1.84 -17.09 -0.31
CA LYS A 70 -3.20 -17.14 -0.87
C LYS A 70 -4.04 -15.91 -0.55
N ASP A 71 -3.81 -15.29 0.61
CA ASP A 71 -4.52 -14.09 1.02
C ASP A 71 -4.12 -12.89 0.16
N SER A 72 -5.11 -12.19 -0.41
CA SER A 72 -4.85 -11.14 -1.39
C SER A 72 -4.03 -9.99 -0.81
N LEU A 73 -4.31 -9.58 0.44
CA LEU A 73 -3.56 -8.52 1.11
C LEU A 73 -2.13 -8.96 1.42
N LEU A 74 -1.96 -10.14 2.03
CA LEU A 74 -0.62 -10.60 2.44
C LEU A 74 0.29 -10.86 1.24
N VAL A 75 -0.27 -11.39 0.15
CA VAL A 75 0.46 -11.53 -1.12
C VAL A 75 0.85 -10.17 -1.65
N PHE A 76 -0.07 -9.20 -1.68
CA PHE A 76 0.22 -7.84 -2.14
C PHE A 76 1.35 -7.19 -1.34
N LEU A 77 1.26 -7.13 -0.01
CA LEU A 77 2.27 -6.49 0.84
C LEU A 77 3.66 -7.15 0.70
N LYS A 78 3.71 -8.48 0.66
CA LYS A 78 4.97 -9.21 0.46
C LYS A 78 5.62 -8.85 -0.89
N GLN A 79 4.82 -8.76 -1.93
CA GLN A 79 5.33 -8.48 -3.27
C GLN A 79 5.65 -7.00 -3.45
N ALA A 80 4.92 -6.11 -2.77
CA ALA A 80 5.19 -4.68 -2.75
C ALA A 80 6.56 -4.42 -2.13
N ARG A 81 6.85 -5.03 -0.96
CA ARG A 81 8.19 -4.98 -0.34
C ARG A 81 9.28 -5.36 -1.32
N ASN A 82 9.08 -6.45 -2.07
CA ASN A 82 10.08 -6.92 -3.02
C ASN A 82 10.24 -5.99 -4.23
N ALA A 83 9.17 -5.33 -4.67
CA ALA A 83 9.23 -4.35 -5.75
C ALA A 83 9.98 -3.08 -5.32
N GLU A 84 9.66 -2.54 -4.13
CA GLU A 84 10.29 -1.33 -3.58
C GLU A 84 11.77 -1.55 -3.26
N MET A 85 12.11 -2.63 -2.54
CA MET A 85 13.50 -2.89 -2.12
C MET A 85 14.46 -3.21 -3.26
N HIS A 86 13.95 -3.64 -4.40
CA HIS A 86 14.75 -3.85 -5.60
C HIS A 86 14.57 -2.72 -6.63
N SER A 87 13.92 -1.61 -6.21
CA SER A 87 13.61 -0.42 -7.02
C SER A 87 13.03 -0.76 -8.40
N VAL A 88 12.22 -1.83 -8.47
CA VAL A 88 11.68 -2.35 -9.73
C VAL A 88 10.49 -1.52 -10.17
N SER A 89 9.60 -1.16 -9.25
CA SER A 89 8.39 -0.38 -9.52
C SER A 89 7.83 0.20 -8.21
N PRO A 90 7.37 1.45 -8.20
CA PRO A 90 6.64 2.00 -7.07
C PRO A 90 5.31 1.25 -6.88
N THR A 91 4.85 1.18 -5.63
CA THR A 91 3.66 0.43 -5.24
C THR A 91 2.54 1.32 -4.69
N VAL A 92 2.87 2.58 -4.41
CA VAL A 92 1.94 3.66 -4.08
C VAL A 92 2.15 4.82 -5.05
N THR A 93 1.09 5.60 -5.26
CA THR A 93 1.11 6.82 -6.07
C THR A 93 0.22 7.88 -5.44
N ASN A 94 0.47 9.14 -5.73
CA ASN A 94 -0.43 10.24 -5.41
C ASN A 94 -0.84 10.91 -6.73
N PRO A 95 -1.93 10.43 -7.36
CA PRO A 95 -2.30 10.90 -8.68
C PRO A 95 -2.71 12.38 -8.60
N LEU A 96 -2.25 13.20 -9.55
CA LEU A 96 -2.77 14.55 -9.67
C LEU A 96 -4.17 14.48 -10.30
N LYS A 97 -5.15 15.09 -9.66
CA LYS A 97 -6.48 15.27 -10.26
C LYS A 97 -6.65 16.74 -10.63
N MET A 98 -6.76 17.00 -11.92
CA MET A 98 -7.17 18.30 -12.41
C MET A 98 -8.69 18.30 -12.57
N THR A 99 -9.34 19.31 -11.99
CA THR A 99 -10.77 19.56 -12.21
C THR A 99 -10.92 20.83 -13.04
N ILE A 100 -11.69 20.71 -14.11
CA ILE A 100 -12.08 21.82 -14.98
C ILE A 100 -13.54 22.12 -14.66
N VAL A 101 -13.81 23.32 -14.17
CA VAL A 101 -15.18 23.77 -13.87
C VAL A 101 -15.46 25.06 -14.62
N GLU A 102 -16.71 25.28 -14.99
CA GLU A 102 -17.12 26.59 -15.50
C GLU A 102 -17.22 27.57 -14.31
N SER A 103 -16.64 28.75 -14.44
CA SER A 103 -16.45 29.76 -13.39
C SER A 103 -17.78 30.21 -12.74
N ASN A 104 -18.87 30.16 -13.49
CA ASN A 104 -20.23 30.50 -13.05
C ASN A 104 -21.07 29.25 -12.66
N GLY A 105 -20.45 28.08 -12.55
CA GLY A 105 -21.03 26.86 -12.00
C GLY A 105 -22.04 26.14 -12.90
N ARG A 106 -22.17 26.55 -14.17
CA ARG A 106 -22.99 25.84 -15.16
C ARG A 106 -22.28 24.57 -15.62
N LYS A 107 -23.09 23.64 -16.11
CA LYS A 107 -22.59 22.46 -16.80
C LYS A 107 -22.24 22.87 -18.23
N PHE A 108 -21.14 22.33 -18.73
CA PHE A 108 -20.72 22.49 -20.12
C PHE A 108 -20.49 21.14 -20.78
N GLN A 109 -20.59 21.11 -22.10
CA GLN A 109 -20.38 19.91 -22.89
C GLN A 109 -18.94 19.85 -23.43
N ILE A 110 -18.39 18.65 -23.52
CA ILE A 110 -17.09 18.40 -24.12
C ILE A 110 -17.31 17.40 -25.25
N ASN A 111 -17.00 17.80 -26.48
CA ASN A 111 -17.03 16.92 -27.64
C ASN A 111 -15.82 16.00 -27.66
N SER A 112 -14.63 16.58 -27.39
CA SER A 112 -13.39 15.83 -27.30
C SER A 112 -12.40 16.50 -26.36
N ILE A 113 -11.53 15.69 -25.77
CA ILE A 113 -10.42 16.13 -24.93
C ILE A 113 -9.16 15.42 -25.41
N SER A 114 -8.08 16.18 -25.57
CA SER A 114 -6.75 15.62 -25.82
C SER A 114 -5.73 16.29 -24.91
N SER A 115 -4.65 15.56 -24.57
CA SER A 115 -3.61 16.09 -23.70
C SER A 115 -2.24 15.71 -24.26
N LYS A 116 -1.30 16.66 -24.21
CA LYS A 116 0.07 16.49 -24.65
C LYS A 116 1.01 17.00 -23.56
N LEU A 117 2.04 16.23 -23.24
CA LEU A 117 3.11 16.66 -22.34
C LEU A 117 4.39 16.81 -23.16
N GLU A 118 4.82 18.06 -23.40
CA GLU A 118 6.05 18.40 -24.09
C GLU A 118 6.80 19.47 -23.31
N ASP A 119 8.12 19.32 -23.19
CA ASP A 119 9.01 20.27 -22.50
C ASP A 119 8.54 20.68 -21.08
N GLY A 120 7.96 19.72 -20.35
CA GLY A 120 7.41 19.95 -19.01
C GLY A 120 6.10 20.74 -18.96
N THR A 121 5.53 21.07 -20.12
CA THR A 121 4.24 21.75 -20.25
C THR A 121 3.15 20.74 -20.60
N LEU A 122 2.14 20.64 -19.75
CA LEU A 122 0.93 19.88 -20.02
C LEU A 122 -0.06 20.77 -20.76
N THR A 123 -0.24 20.52 -22.06
CA THR A 123 -1.27 21.16 -22.89
C THR A 123 -2.50 20.28 -22.93
N ILE A 124 -3.68 20.86 -22.70
CA ILE A 124 -4.96 20.15 -22.74
C ILE A 124 -5.86 20.88 -23.72
N ASP A 125 -6.15 20.23 -24.84
CA ASP A 125 -7.04 20.74 -25.87
C ASP A 125 -8.45 20.23 -25.59
N LEU A 126 -9.39 21.17 -25.42
CA LEU A 126 -10.79 20.91 -25.17
C LEU A 126 -11.60 21.41 -26.36
N ASP A 127 -12.33 20.51 -27.01
CA ASP A 127 -13.35 20.88 -27.99
C ASP A 127 -14.73 20.88 -27.32
N SER A 128 -15.44 21.98 -27.46
CA SER A 128 -16.76 22.17 -26.87
C SER A 128 -17.68 22.90 -27.84
N PRO A 129 -18.97 22.51 -27.93
CA PRO A 129 -19.96 23.26 -28.69
C PRO A 129 -20.37 24.57 -27.98
N ASP A 130 -19.97 24.77 -26.72
CA ASP A 130 -20.34 25.93 -25.93
C ASP A 130 -19.45 27.14 -26.30
N ILE A 131 -20.09 28.21 -26.78
CA ILE A 131 -19.44 29.37 -27.44
C ILE A 131 -18.79 30.33 -26.42
N LEU A 132 -19.20 30.26 -25.14
CA LEU A 132 -18.72 31.11 -24.06
C LEU A 132 -18.40 30.25 -22.84
N LEU A 133 -17.24 29.59 -22.89
CA LEU A 133 -16.68 28.90 -21.74
C LEU A 133 -15.78 29.85 -20.96
N ASP A 134 -16.17 30.13 -19.72
CA ASP A 134 -15.29 30.71 -18.70
C ASP A 134 -14.83 29.55 -17.82
N LEU A 135 -13.61 29.05 -18.02
CA LEU A 135 -13.11 27.86 -17.33
C LEU A 135 -12.18 28.25 -16.18
N ASP A 136 -12.46 27.73 -14.99
CA ASP A 136 -11.53 27.70 -13.87
C ASP A 136 -10.90 26.29 -13.78
N THR A 137 -9.58 26.27 -13.59
CA THR A 137 -8.81 25.02 -13.50
C THR A 137 -8.17 24.94 -12.14
N ARG A 138 -8.43 23.82 -11.44
CA ARG A 138 -7.84 23.57 -10.12
C ARG A 138 -7.17 22.21 -10.11
N ILE A 139 -5.89 22.22 -9.73
CA ILE A 139 -5.17 21.01 -9.38
C ILE A 139 -5.53 20.67 -7.94
N ILE A 140 -6.18 19.53 -7.76
CA ILE A 140 -6.56 19.02 -6.44
C ILE A 140 -5.60 17.87 -6.11
N PRO A 141 -4.78 18.00 -5.06
CA PRO A 141 -4.03 16.86 -4.53
C PRO A 141 -4.99 15.74 -4.17
N THR A 142 -4.75 14.53 -4.65
CA THR A 142 -5.58 13.39 -4.25
C THR A 142 -5.00 12.69 -3.03
N ALA A 143 -5.76 11.75 -2.48
CA ALA A 143 -5.22 10.87 -1.45
C ALA A 143 -4.24 9.88 -2.09
N PRO A 144 -3.18 9.46 -1.37
CA PRO A 144 -2.34 8.37 -1.81
C PRO A 144 -3.13 7.08 -2.07
N GLU A 145 -2.78 6.38 -3.15
CA GLU A 145 -3.43 5.15 -3.56
C GLU A 145 -2.39 4.04 -3.80
N VAL A 146 -2.77 2.80 -3.53
CA VAL A 146 -1.98 1.64 -3.99
C VAL A 146 -2.20 1.42 -5.47
N MET A 147 -1.13 1.11 -6.20
CA MET A 147 -1.20 0.84 -7.63
C MET A 147 -0.83 -0.60 -7.96
N ARG A 148 -1.24 -1.04 -9.16
CA ARG A 148 -0.77 -2.29 -9.74
C ARG A 148 0.73 -2.14 -10.08
N PHE A 149 1.53 -3.12 -9.70
CA PHE A 149 2.97 -3.14 -9.97
C PHE A 149 3.42 -4.48 -10.55
N LYS A 150 4.60 -4.49 -11.18
CA LYS A 150 5.23 -5.69 -11.74
C LYS A 150 6.39 -6.12 -10.86
N ASN A 151 6.43 -7.38 -10.48
CA ASN A 151 7.57 -7.98 -9.79
C ASN A 151 7.92 -9.32 -10.42
N ARG A 152 9.20 -9.51 -10.79
CA ARG A 152 9.73 -10.72 -11.45
C ARG A 152 8.86 -11.21 -12.62
N GLY A 153 8.47 -10.30 -13.51
CA GLY A 153 7.66 -10.63 -14.69
C GLY A 153 6.16 -10.76 -14.43
N LYS A 154 5.70 -10.86 -13.18
CA LYS A 154 4.30 -11.02 -12.81
C LYS A 154 3.69 -9.71 -12.33
N TRP A 155 2.45 -9.46 -12.72
CA TRP A 155 1.66 -8.33 -12.25
C TRP A 155 0.91 -8.66 -10.95
N PHE A 156 0.92 -7.72 -10.02
CA PHE A 156 0.20 -7.77 -8.76
C PHE A 156 -0.75 -6.58 -8.69
N ASN A 157 -2.04 -6.87 -8.50
CA ASN A 157 -3.09 -5.87 -8.39
C ASN A 157 -3.31 -5.50 -6.92
N PRO A 158 -3.82 -4.29 -6.63
CA PRO A 158 -4.34 -3.94 -5.31
C PRO A 158 -5.22 -5.04 -4.70
N PRO A 159 -5.14 -5.25 -3.39
CA PRO A 159 -5.80 -6.38 -2.74
C PRO A 159 -7.31 -6.16 -2.65
N TRP A 160 -8.10 -7.21 -2.84
CA TRP A 160 -9.56 -7.12 -2.82
C TRP A 160 -10.20 -7.77 -1.59
N GLN A 161 -9.42 -8.57 -0.84
CA GLN A 161 -9.86 -9.23 0.40
C GLN A 161 -8.69 -9.45 1.37
N HIS A 162 -9.03 -9.59 2.65
CA HIS A 162 -8.13 -10.04 3.70
C HIS A 162 -8.89 -10.97 4.66
N LEU A 163 -8.33 -12.16 4.92
CA LEU A 163 -8.91 -13.19 5.80
C LEU A 163 -10.38 -13.49 5.49
N LYS A 164 -10.68 -13.68 4.20
CA LYS A 164 -12.02 -13.94 3.63
C LYS A 164 -13.02 -12.78 3.78
N LYS A 165 -12.57 -11.59 4.21
CA LYS A 165 -13.39 -10.37 4.28
C LYS A 165 -13.01 -9.44 3.14
N ARG A 166 -14.00 -8.86 2.46
CA ARG A 166 -13.77 -7.88 1.40
C ARG A 166 -13.16 -6.61 1.98
N ILE A 167 -12.13 -6.10 1.32
CA ILE A 167 -11.54 -4.79 1.64
C ILE A 167 -12.39 -3.71 0.97
N ARG A 168 -12.81 -2.71 1.74
CA ARG A 168 -13.60 -1.57 1.25
C ARG A 168 -12.75 -0.33 1.04
N ASP A 169 -11.75 -0.15 1.91
CA ASP A 169 -10.82 0.96 1.87
C ASP A 169 -9.47 0.46 1.36
N LEU A 170 -9.08 0.96 0.18
CA LEU A 170 -7.81 0.64 -0.47
C LEU A 170 -6.72 1.68 -0.18
N HIS A 171 -6.98 2.65 0.70
CA HIS A 171 -5.95 3.60 1.11
C HIS A 171 -4.75 2.86 1.72
N PRO A 172 -3.50 3.19 1.37
CA PRO A 172 -2.34 2.43 1.82
C PRO A 172 -2.24 2.31 3.35
N VAL A 173 -2.66 3.35 4.08
CA VAL A 173 -2.77 3.32 5.56
C VAL A 173 -3.71 2.21 6.04
N ALA A 174 -4.92 2.11 5.48
CA ALA A 174 -5.90 1.09 5.88
C ALA A 174 -5.38 -0.32 5.60
N LEU A 175 -4.72 -0.51 4.46
CA LEU A 175 -4.08 -1.78 4.10
C LEU A 175 -2.93 -2.13 5.06
N ALA A 176 -2.12 -1.13 5.43
CA ALA A 176 -1.02 -1.29 6.37
C ALA A 176 -1.53 -1.69 7.76
N GLU A 177 -2.63 -1.10 8.24
CA GLU A 177 -3.23 -1.45 9.53
C GLU A 177 -3.77 -2.89 9.57
N LEU A 178 -4.42 -3.34 8.49
CA LEU A 178 -4.86 -4.73 8.35
C LEU A 178 -3.65 -5.69 8.37
N GLY A 179 -2.61 -5.37 7.59
CA GLY A 179 -1.37 -6.14 7.57
C GLY A 179 -0.70 -6.20 8.94
N LEU A 180 -0.55 -5.05 9.60
CA LEU A 180 0.07 -4.95 10.92
C LEU A 180 -0.71 -5.73 11.98
N THR A 181 -2.04 -5.75 11.89
CA THR A 181 -2.88 -6.57 12.78
C THR A 181 -2.56 -8.05 12.60
N PHE A 182 -2.48 -8.54 11.36
CA PHE A 182 -2.11 -9.92 11.07
C PHE A 182 -0.72 -10.27 11.63
N TYR A 183 0.30 -9.45 11.39
CA TYR A 183 1.66 -9.74 11.86
C TYR A 183 1.80 -9.65 13.38
N ASN A 184 1.07 -8.75 14.05
CA ASN A 184 0.99 -8.73 15.52
C ASN A 184 0.39 -10.02 16.07
N THR A 185 -0.73 -10.47 15.50
CA THR A 185 -1.35 -11.75 15.89
C THR A 185 -0.38 -12.91 15.68
N TYR A 186 0.31 -12.96 14.54
CA TYR A 186 1.28 -14.01 14.25
C TYR A 186 2.41 -14.07 15.30
N VAL A 187 3.05 -12.93 15.62
CA VAL A 187 4.13 -12.88 16.61
C VAL A 187 3.60 -13.21 18.02
N HIS A 188 2.41 -12.71 18.37
CA HIS A 188 1.80 -13.00 19.67
C HIS A 188 1.48 -14.49 19.83
N GLU A 189 0.85 -15.12 18.83
CA GLU A 189 0.55 -16.54 18.85
C GLU A 189 1.81 -17.40 18.85
N ALA A 190 2.89 -16.95 18.20
CA ALA A 190 4.19 -17.62 18.25
C ALA A 190 4.74 -17.66 19.67
N GLU A 191 4.63 -16.56 20.43
CA GLU A 191 5.06 -16.53 21.84
C GLU A 191 4.22 -17.46 22.70
N LEU A 192 2.89 -17.43 22.56
CA LEU A 192 1.99 -18.31 23.31
C LEU A 192 2.27 -19.79 23.00
N TRP A 193 2.50 -20.13 21.73
CA TRP A 193 2.85 -21.47 21.31
C TRP A 193 4.17 -21.95 21.95
N CYS A 194 5.17 -21.06 22.04
CA CYS A 194 6.44 -21.35 22.70
C CYS A 194 6.36 -21.52 24.22
N GLN A 195 5.30 -21.03 24.87
CA GLN A 195 5.07 -21.22 26.32
C GLN A 195 4.37 -22.55 26.62
N LYS A 196 3.58 -23.05 25.67
CA LYS A 196 2.83 -24.31 25.79
C LYS A 196 3.65 -25.55 25.41
N THR A 197 4.78 -25.36 24.71
CA THR A 197 5.64 -26.41 24.15
C THR A 197 7.06 -26.28 24.66
#